data_AF-A0A8I0W872-F1
#
_entry.id   AF-A0A8I0W872-F1
#
_cell.length_a   1.000
_cell.length_b   1.000
_cell.length_c   1.000
_cell.angle_alpha   90.00
_cell.angle_beta   90.00
_cell.angle_gamma   90.00
#
_symmetry.space_group_name_H-M   'P 1'
#
loop_
_entity.id
_entity.type
_entity.pdbx_description
1 polymer ?
#
loop_
_entity_poly.entity_id
_entity_poly.type
_entity_poly.pdbx_seq_one_letter_code
_entity_poly.pdbx_strand_id
1 'polypeptide(L)'
;MDYVYTIYKNPRYNIIQKDNRYLMVDLEQNWYSYLCPMLNWFIPIKFTELTYQEFNNINIFHNGGQKSQGMLAGGIGVTISVLLRSLVGYIDINISRIWIVFMFLIGFVAVITLRLSIRKKLNHPAFNKKSKQKVILIPSFKNMILVVFCYFMMLFFSIAPFQMIFEEKKNILGYILWVGVLFIFTTLNMASISDRKVHAKIKNIRR
;
A
#
# COMPACT_ATOMS: atom_id res chain seq x y z
N MET A 1 -21.44 4.29 -11.92
CA MET A 1 -20.15 4.17 -11.23
C MET A 1 -20.28 4.89 -9.90
N ASP A 2 -19.72 4.32 -8.86
CA ASP A 2 -19.79 4.81 -7.48
C ASP A 2 -18.60 5.74 -7.19
N TYR A 3 -18.77 6.71 -6.29
CA TYR A 3 -17.71 7.66 -5.93
C TYR A 3 -16.92 7.17 -4.73
N VAL A 4 -15.60 7.38 -4.78
CA VAL A 4 -14.66 7.06 -3.69
C VAL A 4 -14.15 8.34 -3.05
N TYR A 5 -14.25 8.40 -1.72
CA TYR A 5 -13.68 9.43 -0.88
C TYR A 5 -12.56 8.84 -0.03
N THR A 6 -11.36 9.42 -0.16
CA THR A 6 -10.20 9.04 0.66
C THR A 6 -10.19 9.87 1.94
N ILE A 7 -9.94 9.23 3.08
CA ILE A 7 -9.86 9.92 4.37
C ILE A 7 -8.49 10.58 4.50
N TYR A 8 -8.47 11.84 4.94
CA TYR A 8 -7.25 12.60 5.15
C TYR A 8 -6.33 11.89 6.17
N LYS A 9 -5.05 11.70 5.81
CA LYS A 9 -4.04 10.97 6.60
C LYS A 9 -4.40 9.52 6.95
N ASN A 10 -5.43 8.94 6.33
CA ASN A 10 -5.82 7.57 6.58
C ASN A 10 -6.06 6.78 5.27
N PRO A 11 -4.99 6.32 4.61
CA PRO A 11 -5.09 5.59 3.34
C PRO A 11 -5.61 4.14 3.49
N ARG A 12 -5.75 3.62 4.72
CA ARG A 12 -6.26 2.28 4.97
C ARG A 12 -7.77 2.17 4.68
N TYR A 13 -8.51 3.24 4.95
CA TYR A 13 -9.96 3.27 4.82
C TYR A 13 -10.40 4.21 3.71
N ASN A 14 -11.32 3.73 2.88
CA ASN A 14 -12.01 4.54 1.90
C ASN A 14 -13.51 4.52 2.17
N ILE A 15 -14.19 5.58 1.74
CA ILE A 15 -15.65 5.69 1.82
C ILE A 15 -16.19 5.66 0.40
N ILE A 16 -17.19 4.80 0.16
CA ILE A 16 -17.79 4.62 -1.15
C ILE A 16 -19.23 5.09 -1.10
N GLN A 17 -19.59 6.06 -1.94
CA GLN A 17 -20.95 6.51 -2.07
C GLN A 17 -21.69 5.66 -3.11
N LYS A 18 -22.71 4.94 -2.66
CA LYS A 18 -23.54 4.05 -3.48
C LYS A 18 -25.01 4.20 -3.12
N ASP A 19 -25.85 4.59 -4.07
CA ASP A 19 -27.32 4.70 -3.90
C ASP A 19 -27.70 5.48 -2.61
N ASN A 20 -27.13 6.66 -2.42
CA ASN A 20 -27.25 7.52 -1.22
C ASN A 20 -26.72 6.95 0.10
N ARG A 21 -26.01 5.81 0.08
CA ARG A 21 -25.35 5.23 1.25
C ARG A 21 -23.85 5.48 1.21
N TYR A 22 -23.25 5.62 2.38
CA TYR A 22 -21.80 5.81 2.55
C TYR A 22 -21.19 4.56 3.15
N LEU A 23 -20.45 3.81 2.35
CA LEU A 23 -19.88 2.51 2.73
C LEU A 23 -18.41 2.69 3.07
N MET A 24 -18.06 2.63 4.36
CA MET A 24 -16.68 2.65 4.81
C MET A 24 -16.06 1.26 4.68
N VAL A 25 -14.97 1.15 3.91
CA VAL A 25 -14.27 -0.10 3.62
C VAL A 25 -12.84 -0.07 4.16
N ASP A 26 -12.35 -1.22 4.61
CA ASP A 26 -10.97 -1.43 5.06
C ASP A 26 -10.19 -2.18 3.97
N LEU A 27 -9.28 -1.50 3.27
CA LEU A 27 -8.48 -2.10 2.20
C LEU A 27 -7.40 -3.06 2.74
N GLU A 28 -7.10 -2.97 4.03
CA GLU A 28 -6.12 -3.82 4.73
C GLU A 28 -6.77 -4.95 5.53
N GLN A 29 -8.07 -5.21 5.34
CA GLN A 29 -8.77 -6.21 6.13
C GLN A 29 -8.13 -7.60 6.03
N ASN A 30 -7.67 -7.97 4.83
CA ASN A 30 -7.20 -9.32 4.54
C ASN A 30 -5.66 -9.36 4.43
N TRP A 31 -5.04 -10.34 5.08
CA TRP A 31 -3.57 -10.45 5.12
C TRP A 31 -2.93 -10.69 3.73
N TYR A 32 -3.65 -11.32 2.80
CA TYR A 32 -3.14 -11.55 1.44
C TYR A 32 -3.07 -10.27 0.61
N SER A 33 -3.82 -9.22 0.97
CA SER A 33 -3.83 -7.98 0.19
C SER A 33 -2.47 -7.29 0.23
N TYR A 34 -1.71 -7.47 1.31
CA TYR A 34 -0.34 -6.98 1.47
C TYR A 34 0.64 -7.58 0.44
N LEU A 35 0.36 -8.78 -0.08
CA LEU A 35 1.20 -9.45 -1.09
C LEU A 35 0.66 -9.27 -2.50
N CYS A 36 -0.66 -9.23 -2.65
CA CYS A 36 -1.32 -9.05 -3.94
C CYS A 36 -2.52 -8.10 -3.78
N PRO A 37 -2.34 -6.79 -4.04
CA PRO A 37 -3.38 -5.78 -3.80
C PRO A 37 -4.62 -6.00 -4.67
N MET A 38 -4.44 -6.62 -5.84
CA MET A 38 -5.50 -6.93 -6.81
C MET A 38 -6.54 -7.91 -6.26
N LEU A 39 -6.19 -8.71 -5.25
CA LEU A 39 -7.13 -9.66 -4.63
C LEU A 39 -8.32 -8.95 -3.97
N ASN A 40 -8.14 -7.70 -3.51
CA ASN A 40 -9.24 -6.88 -3.00
C ASN A 40 -10.31 -6.56 -4.06
N TRP A 41 -9.99 -6.71 -5.35
CA TRP A 41 -10.95 -6.44 -6.43
C TRP A 41 -11.92 -7.60 -6.67
N PHE A 42 -11.53 -8.81 -6.26
CA PHE A 42 -12.29 -10.03 -6.51
C PHE A 42 -12.88 -10.60 -5.22
N ILE A 43 -12.19 -10.41 -4.09
CA ILE A 43 -12.62 -10.98 -2.82
C ILE A 43 -13.46 -9.97 -2.04
N PRO A 44 -14.67 -10.33 -1.60
CA PRO A 44 -15.54 -9.42 -0.88
C PRO A 44 -14.92 -8.96 0.46
N ILE A 45 -14.80 -7.65 0.64
CA ILE A 45 -14.35 -7.02 1.89
C ILE A 45 -15.55 -6.55 2.70
N LYS A 46 -15.42 -6.50 4.03
CA LYS A 46 -16.47 -6.00 4.91
C LYS A 46 -16.55 -4.49 4.80
N PHE A 47 -17.76 -3.97 4.91
CA PHE A 47 -17.99 -2.53 5.01
C PHE A 47 -18.85 -2.19 6.22
N THR A 48 -18.73 -0.95 6.70
CA THR A 48 -19.64 -0.35 7.68
C THR A 48 -20.40 0.77 6.97
N GLU A 49 -21.72 0.76 7.07
CA GLU A 49 -22.53 1.87 6.59
C GLU A 49 -22.44 3.04 7.57
N LEU A 50 -22.07 4.21 7.07
CA LEU A 50 -22.00 5.44 7.84
C LEU A 50 -23.29 6.23 7.67
N THR A 51 -23.75 6.83 8.75
CA THR A 51 -24.77 7.88 8.69
C THR A 51 -24.21 9.13 8.02
N TYR A 52 -25.09 9.99 7.51
CA TYR A 52 -24.68 11.27 6.92
C TYR A 52 -23.89 12.15 7.90
N GLN A 53 -24.27 12.15 9.18
CA GLN A 53 -23.57 12.89 10.23
C GLN A 53 -22.15 12.35 10.46
N GLU A 54 -21.98 11.03 10.54
CA GLU A 54 -20.66 10.40 10.66
C GLU A 54 -19.78 10.69 9.46
N PHE A 55 -20.34 10.63 8.24
CA PHE A 55 -19.62 10.98 7.02
C PHE A 55 -19.14 12.44 7.04
N ASN A 56 -20.01 13.39 7.41
CA ASN A 56 -19.68 14.82 7.40
C ASN A 56 -18.64 15.20 8.48
N ASN A 57 -18.55 14.41 9.55
CA ASN A 57 -17.54 14.58 10.60
C ASN A 57 -16.16 14.02 10.19
N ILE A 58 -16.06 13.25 9.10
CA ILE A 58 -14.80 12.69 8.62
C ILE A 58 -14.10 13.69 7.70
N ASN A 59 -12.86 14.03 8.04
CA ASN A 59 -12.01 14.85 7.20
C ASN A 59 -11.64 14.10 5.91
N ILE A 60 -12.33 14.40 4.81
CA ILE A 60 -12.03 13.85 3.49
C ILE A 60 -10.94 14.64 2.78
N PHE A 61 -10.09 13.94 2.02
CA PHE A 61 -9.07 14.56 1.20
C PHE A 61 -9.70 15.26 -0.01
N HIS A 62 -9.59 16.59 -0.06
CA HIS A 62 -10.03 17.38 -1.21
C HIS A 62 -8.86 17.51 -2.19
N ASN A 63 -8.95 16.85 -3.34
CA ASN A 63 -7.89 16.89 -4.36
C ASN A 63 -7.88 18.26 -5.05
N GLY A 64 -7.16 19.23 -4.48
CA GLY A 64 -6.84 20.50 -5.13
C GLY A 64 -5.66 20.31 -6.09
N GLY A 65 -5.95 20.15 -7.38
CA GLY A 65 -5.08 20.56 -8.51
C GLY A 65 -3.59 20.17 -8.58
N GLN A 66 -3.02 19.30 -7.75
CA GLN A 66 -1.57 19.05 -7.77
C GLN A 66 -1.18 17.89 -8.70
N LYS A 67 -1.13 18.18 -10.01
CA LYS A 67 -0.57 17.26 -11.03
C LYS A 67 0.97 17.16 -11.00
N SER A 68 1.69 18.06 -10.33
CA SER A 68 3.17 18.15 -10.42
C SER A 68 3.95 17.41 -9.34
N GLN A 69 3.32 17.02 -8.22
CA GLN A 69 4.00 16.39 -7.08
C GLN A 69 4.69 15.07 -7.46
N GLY A 70 4.08 14.26 -8.32
CA GLY A 70 4.66 12.99 -8.78
C GLY A 70 5.89 13.18 -9.66
N MET A 71 5.89 14.19 -10.53
CA MET A 71 7.06 14.52 -11.37
C MET A 71 8.19 15.12 -10.53
N LEU A 72 7.86 15.95 -9.53
CA LEU A 72 8.83 16.49 -8.58
C LEU A 72 9.46 15.39 -7.72
N ALA A 73 8.64 14.47 -7.19
CA ALA A 73 9.13 13.33 -6.43
C ALA A 73 10.03 12.41 -7.27
N GLY A 74 9.67 12.18 -8.54
CA GLY A 74 10.50 11.45 -9.50
C GLY A 74 11.84 12.13 -9.77
N GLY A 75 11.83 13.44 -10.03
CA GLY A 75 13.05 14.23 -10.26
C GLY A 75 13.98 14.26 -9.05
N ILE A 76 13.43 14.46 -7.84
CA ILE A 76 14.18 14.39 -6.58
C ILE A 76 14.81 13.00 -6.40
N GLY A 77 14.05 11.93 -6.68
CA GLY A 77 14.56 10.56 -6.61
C GLY A 77 15.77 10.32 -7.51
N VAL A 78 15.71 10.81 -8.76
CA VAL A 78 16.85 10.72 -9.70
C VAL A 78 18.05 11.48 -9.17
N THR A 79 17.89 12.72 -8.71
CA THR A 79 19.01 13.51 -8.18
C THR A 79 19.65 12.86 -6.96
N ILE A 80 18.84 12.34 -6.02
CA ILE A 80 19.34 11.62 -4.85
C ILE A 80 20.11 10.36 -5.28
N SER A 81 19.62 9.61 -6.28
CA SER A 81 20.31 8.41 -6.75
C SER A 81 21.68 8.72 -7.39
N VAL A 82 21.81 9.85 -8.09
CA VAL A 82 23.09 10.31 -8.65
C VAL A 82 24.06 10.68 -7.53
N LEU A 83 23.58 11.37 -6.49
CA LEU A 83 24.41 11.73 -5.34
C LEU A 83 24.83 10.51 -4.52
N LEU A 84 23.92 9.56 -4.29
CA LEU A 84 24.22 8.33 -3.56
C LEU A 84 25.21 7.43 -4.29
N ARG A 85 25.29 7.50 -5.64
CA ARG A 85 26.22 6.69 -6.44
C ARG A 85 27.67 6.86 -6.01
N SER A 86 28.10 8.06 -5.61
CA SER A 86 29.46 8.29 -5.14
C SER A 86 29.76 7.61 -3.81
N LEU A 87 28.74 7.33 -3.00
CA LEU A 87 28.87 6.68 -1.70
C LEU A 87 28.83 5.16 -1.79
N VAL A 88 28.24 4.59 -2.85
CA VAL A 88 28.03 3.13 -3.01
C VAL A 88 29.32 2.33 -2.79
N GLY A 89 30.43 2.73 -3.44
CA GLY A 89 31.70 2.00 -3.39
C GLY A 89 32.44 2.06 -2.05
N TYR A 90 32.05 2.97 -1.15
CA TYR A 90 32.67 3.11 0.18
C TYR A 90 31.96 2.28 1.27
N ILE A 91 30.80 1.68 0.95
CA ILE A 91 29.94 0.98 1.92
C ILE A 91 29.90 -0.54 1.61
N ASP A 92 30.89 -1.02 0.85
CA ASP A 92 31.08 -2.45 0.65
C ASP A 92 31.77 -3.07 1.87
N ILE A 93 31.14 -4.09 2.44
CA ILE A 93 31.68 -4.81 3.59
C ILE A 93 31.82 -6.29 3.24
N ASN A 94 32.89 -6.89 3.75
CA ASN A 94 33.09 -8.34 3.67
C ASN A 94 32.35 -9.01 4.84
N ILE A 95 31.12 -9.44 4.57
CA ILE A 95 30.27 -10.15 5.53
C ILE A 95 30.02 -11.57 5.00
N SER A 96 30.16 -12.58 5.86
CA SER A 96 29.87 -13.96 5.47
C SER A 96 28.40 -14.14 5.06
N ARG A 97 28.14 -15.09 4.15
CA ARG A 97 26.79 -15.35 3.62
C ARG A 97 25.73 -15.62 4.70
N ILE A 98 26.09 -16.31 5.79
CA ILE A 98 25.14 -16.64 6.87
C ILE A 98 24.62 -15.38 7.57
N TRP A 99 25.50 -14.42 7.87
CA TRP A 99 25.14 -13.16 8.52
C TRP A 99 24.23 -12.30 7.66
N ILE A 100 24.38 -12.35 6.33
CA ILE A 100 23.50 -11.63 5.40
C ILE A 100 22.10 -12.20 5.43
N VAL A 101 21.95 -13.52 5.43
CA VAL A 101 20.62 -14.16 5.55
C VAL A 101 19.93 -13.69 6.84
N PHE A 102 20.67 -13.63 7.96
CA PHE A 102 20.13 -13.07 9.21
C PHE A 102 19.74 -11.60 9.06
N MET A 103 20.53 -10.76 8.38
CA MET A 103 20.16 -9.37 8.12
C MET A 103 18.85 -9.28 7.32
N PHE A 104 18.71 -10.05 6.22
CA PHE A 104 17.46 -10.10 5.47
C PHE A 104 16.27 -10.51 6.34
N LEU A 105 16.42 -11.54 7.18
CA LEU A 105 15.38 -11.97 8.13
C LEU A 105 15.02 -10.85 9.12
N ILE A 106 16.00 -10.16 9.69
CA ILE A 106 15.78 -9.01 10.58
C ILE A 106 15.02 -7.90 9.84
N GLY A 107 15.39 -7.59 8.59
CA GLY A 107 14.68 -6.62 7.76
C GLY A 107 13.21 -7.00 7.50
N PHE A 108 12.93 -8.29 7.21
CA PHE A 108 11.56 -8.79 7.09
C PHE A 108 10.77 -8.59 8.39
N VAL A 109 11.33 -8.98 9.54
CA VAL A 109 10.68 -8.81 10.85
C VAL A 109 10.43 -7.33 11.15
N ALA A 110 11.39 -6.46 10.84
CA ALA A 110 11.25 -5.01 11.01
C ALA A 110 10.11 -4.44 10.16
N VAL A 111 10.02 -4.82 8.87
CA VAL A 111 8.93 -4.38 7.99
C VAL A 111 7.58 -4.87 8.51
N ILE A 112 7.46 -6.15 8.90
CA ILE A 112 6.20 -6.70 9.44
C ILE A 112 5.78 -5.94 10.70
N THR A 113 6.71 -5.72 11.64
CA THR A 113 6.45 -5.02 12.91
C THR A 113 6.01 -3.57 12.66
N LEU A 114 6.68 -2.87 11.74
CA LEU A 114 6.32 -1.52 11.34
C LEU A 114 4.92 -1.48 10.70
N ARG A 115 4.59 -2.45 9.83
CA ARG A 115 3.27 -2.53 9.19
C ARG A 115 2.16 -2.81 10.19
N LEU A 116 2.37 -3.69 11.17
CA LEU A 116 1.43 -3.93 12.26
C LEU A 116 1.21 -2.65 13.09
N SER A 117 2.27 -1.90 13.36
CA SER A 117 2.21 -0.63 14.10
C SER A 117 1.41 0.43 13.34
N ILE A 118 1.66 0.60 12.04
CA ILE A 118 0.91 1.52 11.17
C ILE A 118 -0.55 1.10 11.08
N ARG A 119 -0.83 -0.19 10.88
CA ARG A 119 -2.20 -0.71 10.84
C ARG A 119 -2.96 -0.37 12.12
N LYS A 120 -2.35 -0.56 13.29
CA LYS A 120 -2.95 -0.19 14.59
C LYS A 120 -3.23 1.31 14.67
N LYS A 121 -2.27 2.15 14.27
CA LYS A 121 -2.39 3.61 14.28
C LYS A 121 -3.47 4.13 13.32
N LEU A 122 -3.61 3.51 12.16
CA LEU A 122 -4.60 3.90 11.14
C LEU A 122 -6.02 3.42 11.43
N ASN A 123 -6.24 2.58 12.45
CA ASN A 123 -7.56 2.04 12.77
C ASN A 123 -8.58 3.15 13.07
N HIS A 124 -9.70 3.18 12.35
CA HIS A 124 -10.71 4.22 12.51
C HIS A 124 -11.86 3.78 13.44
N PRO A 125 -12.31 4.62 14.40
CA PRO A 125 -13.33 4.24 15.37
C PRO A 125 -14.70 3.95 14.76
N ALA A 126 -15.08 4.69 13.70
CA ALA A 126 -16.36 4.47 13.00
C ALA A 126 -16.44 3.13 12.25
N PHE A 127 -15.33 2.41 12.08
CA PHE A 127 -15.34 1.14 11.36
C PHE A 127 -15.73 -0.03 12.26
N ASN A 128 -16.90 -0.62 12.00
CA ASN A 128 -17.39 -1.78 12.71
C ASN A 128 -16.85 -3.10 12.12
N LYS A 129 -15.83 -3.67 12.79
CA LYS A 129 -15.21 -4.96 12.41
C LYS A 129 -16.17 -6.16 12.44
N LYS A 130 -17.27 -6.06 13.19
CA LYS A 130 -18.28 -7.13 13.34
C LYS A 130 -19.33 -7.10 12.22
N SER A 131 -19.25 -6.15 11.27
CA SER A 131 -20.15 -6.13 10.12
C SER A 131 -20.13 -7.45 9.35
N LYS A 132 -21.33 -7.95 9.02
CA LYS A 132 -21.54 -9.16 8.21
C LYS A 132 -21.68 -8.83 6.72
N GLN A 133 -21.93 -7.56 6.38
CA GLN A 133 -22.12 -7.14 5.00
C GLN A 133 -20.78 -7.06 4.28
N LYS A 134 -20.75 -7.47 3.01
CA LYS A 134 -19.54 -7.45 2.19
C LYS A 134 -19.78 -6.75 0.87
N VAL A 135 -18.72 -6.20 0.31
CA VAL A 135 -18.72 -5.51 -0.98
C VAL A 135 -17.49 -5.92 -1.79
N ILE A 136 -17.66 -6.06 -3.10
CA ILE A 136 -16.56 -6.25 -4.05
C ILE A 136 -16.32 -4.91 -4.74
N LEU A 137 -15.06 -4.49 -4.83
CA LEU A 137 -14.66 -3.20 -5.39
C LEU A 137 -13.86 -3.38 -6.67
N ILE A 138 -14.50 -3.13 -7.81
CA ILE A 138 -13.84 -3.22 -9.11
C ILE A 138 -13.41 -1.81 -9.51
N PRO A 139 -12.10 -1.50 -9.56
CA PRO A 139 -11.64 -0.18 -9.96
C PRO A 139 -11.86 0.09 -11.45
N SER A 140 -11.67 1.35 -11.85
CA SER A 140 -11.63 1.70 -13.27
C SER A 140 -10.49 0.98 -13.99
N PHE A 141 -10.67 0.70 -15.28
CA PHE A 141 -9.65 0.02 -16.10
C PHE A 141 -8.30 0.75 -16.07
N LYS A 142 -8.30 2.09 -16.06
CA LYS A 142 -7.08 2.90 -15.93
C LYS A 142 -6.35 2.63 -14.61
N ASN A 143 -7.08 2.61 -13.50
CA ASN A 143 -6.51 2.32 -12.18
C ASN A 143 -6.06 0.85 -12.07
N MET A 144 -6.78 -0.09 -12.69
CA MET A 144 -6.35 -1.49 -12.76
C MET A 144 -4.97 -1.60 -13.41
N ILE A 145 -4.80 -1.05 -14.62
CA ILE A 145 -3.51 -1.08 -15.33
C ILE A 145 -2.41 -0.46 -14.47
N LEU A 146 -2.67 0.71 -13.86
CA LEU A 146 -1.69 1.41 -13.03
C LEU A 146 -1.26 0.56 -11.83
N VAL A 147 -2.21 0.01 -11.07
CA VAL A 147 -1.89 -0.82 -9.90
C VAL A 147 -1.15 -2.09 -10.29
N VAL A 148 -1.54 -2.75 -11.38
CA VAL A 148 -0.84 -3.94 -11.90
C VAL A 148 0.59 -3.59 -12.32
N PHE A 149 0.78 -2.48 -13.04
CA PHE A 149 2.09 -2.00 -13.44
C PHE A 149 2.98 -1.68 -12.22
N CYS A 150 2.47 -0.89 -11.27
CA CYS A 150 3.19 -0.58 -10.03
C CYS A 150 3.52 -1.84 -9.22
N TYR A 151 2.62 -2.82 -9.20
CA TYR A 151 2.85 -4.10 -8.52
C TYR A 151 4.05 -4.85 -9.11
N PHE A 152 4.08 -5.06 -10.43
CA PHE A 152 5.20 -5.78 -11.07
C PHE A 152 6.53 -5.03 -10.91
N MET A 153 6.52 -3.70 -11.04
CA MET A 153 7.71 -2.89 -10.81
C MET A 153 8.24 -3.03 -9.39
N MET A 154 7.37 -2.87 -8.38
CA MET A 154 7.78 -2.98 -6.98
C MET A 154 8.17 -4.41 -6.59
N LEU A 155 7.51 -5.42 -7.17
CA LEU A 155 7.86 -6.83 -6.97
C LEU A 155 9.28 -7.11 -7.49
N PHE A 156 9.60 -6.65 -8.70
CA PHE A 156 10.93 -6.76 -9.27
C PHE A 156 11.99 -6.13 -8.37
N PHE A 157 11.79 -4.88 -7.92
CA PHE A 157 12.74 -4.21 -7.01
C PHE A 157 12.81 -4.83 -5.61
N SER A 158 11.77 -5.53 -5.16
CA SER A 158 11.77 -6.24 -3.87
C SER A 158 12.55 -7.57 -3.93
N ILE A 159 12.58 -8.21 -5.10
CA ILE A 159 13.27 -9.50 -5.31
C ILE A 159 14.70 -9.29 -5.80
N ALA A 160 14.98 -8.27 -6.61
CA ALA A 160 16.29 -8.03 -7.20
C ALA A 160 17.44 -8.04 -6.17
N PRO A 161 17.30 -7.48 -4.95
CA PRO A 161 18.38 -7.50 -3.96
C PRO A 161 18.72 -8.88 -3.40
N PHE A 162 17.94 -9.94 -3.64
CA PHE A 162 18.33 -11.30 -3.25
C PHE A 162 19.62 -11.77 -3.92
N GLN A 163 19.97 -11.23 -5.10
CA GLN A 163 21.25 -11.51 -5.75
C GLN A 163 22.45 -11.07 -4.91
N MET A 164 22.28 -10.04 -4.05
CA MET A 164 23.31 -9.56 -3.12
C MET A 164 23.71 -10.63 -2.11
N ILE A 165 22.92 -11.68 -1.88
CA ILE A 165 23.30 -12.81 -1.01
C ILE A 165 24.48 -13.61 -1.62
N PHE A 166 24.64 -13.58 -2.94
CA PHE A 166 25.62 -14.41 -3.66
C PHE A 166 26.89 -13.66 -4.09
N GLU A 167 26.88 -12.32 -4.08
CA GLU A 167 28.05 -11.50 -4.44
C GLU A 167 29.26 -11.70 -3.49
N GLU A 168 30.47 -11.34 -3.89
CA GLU A 168 31.63 -11.46 -2.99
C GLU A 168 31.75 -10.28 -2.01
N LYS A 169 31.50 -9.06 -2.50
CA LYS A 169 31.41 -7.84 -1.69
C LYS A 169 29.96 -7.47 -1.49
N LYS A 170 29.61 -7.07 -0.27
CA LYS A 170 28.21 -6.85 0.13
C LYS A 170 27.97 -5.39 0.39
N ASN A 171 27.00 -4.82 -0.29
CA ASN A 171 26.69 -3.41 -0.16
C ASN A 171 25.57 -3.17 0.85
N ILE A 172 25.89 -2.50 1.97
CA ILE A 172 24.89 -2.22 3.02
C ILE A 172 23.85 -1.21 2.56
N LEU A 173 24.21 -0.26 1.68
CA LEU A 173 23.24 0.69 1.12
C LEU A 173 22.17 -0.06 0.32
N GLY A 174 22.58 -1.10 -0.42
CA GLY A 174 21.68 -2.01 -1.11
C GLY A 174 20.67 -2.68 -0.17
N TYR A 175 21.13 -3.15 0.99
CA TYR A 175 20.26 -3.72 2.02
C TYR A 175 19.28 -2.68 2.61
N ILE A 176 19.73 -1.47 2.93
CA ILE A 176 18.86 -0.40 3.45
C ILE A 176 17.77 -0.03 2.44
N LEU A 177 18.15 0.13 1.16
CA LEU A 177 17.22 0.42 0.07
C LEU A 177 16.21 -0.72 -0.10
N TRP A 178 16.66 -1.98 0.00
CA TRP A 178 15.78 -3.14 -0.05
C TRP A 178 14.72 -3.12 1.05
N VAL A 179 15.11 -2.82 2.31
CA VAL A 179 14.13 -2.70 3.42
C VAL A 179 13.09 -1.61 3.12
N GLY A 180 13.51 -0.47 2.57
CA GLY A 180 12.63 0.62 2.16
C GLY A 180 11.66 0.21 1.05
N VAL A 181 12.16 -0.43 -0.02
CA VAL A 181 11.34 -0.93 -1.13
C VAL A 181 10.35 -1.99 -0.67
N LEU A 182 10.81 -2.95 0.15
CA LEU A 182 9.95 -4.00 0.72
C LEU A 182 8.82 -3.38 1.55
N PHE A 183 9.13 -2.37 2.36
CA PHE A 183 8.11 -1.64 3.10
C PHE A 183 7.09 -0.98 2.16
N ILE A 184 7.52 -0.23 1.14
CA ILE A 184 6.64 0.41 0.16
C ILE A 184 5.77 -0.63 -0.55
N PHE A 185 6.35 -1.76 -0.97
CA PHE A 185 5.62 -2.87 -1.60
C PHE A 185 4.45 -3.34 -0.75
N THR A 186 4.66 -3.54 0.55
CA THR A 186 3.58 -3.98 1.46
C THR A 186 2.47 -2.93 1.68
N THR A 187 2.66 -1.67 1.25
CA THR A 187 1.65 -0.59 1.36
C THR A 187 0.80 -0.40 0.10
N LEU A 188 1.13 -1.08 -1.01
CA LEU A 188 0.42 -0.97 -2.29
C LEU A 188 -1.07 -1.32 -2.18
N ASN A 189 -1.46 -2.16 -1.22
CA ASN A 189 -2.85 -2.54 -0.97
C ASN A 189 -3.75 -1.36 -0.61
N MET A 190 -3.23 -0.37 0.12
CA MET A 190 -3.94 0.87 0.43
C MET A 190 -4.23 1.69 -0.84
N ALA A 191 -3.38 1.57 -1.87
CA ALA A 191 -3.54 2.26 -3.15
C ALA A 191 -4.37 1.46 -4.18
N SER A 192 -4.86 0.26 -3.83
CA SER A 192 -5.59 -0.63 -4.74
C SER A 192 -6.86 0.01 -5.33
N ILE A 193 -7.48 0.94 -4.60
CA ILE A 193 -8.62 1.76 -5.01
C ILE A 193 -8.26 3.24 -4.80
N SER A 194 -7.46 3.81 -5.71
CA SER A 194 -7.00 5.21 -5.62
C SER A 194 -7.76 6.18 -6.53
N ASP A 195 -8.47 5.67 -7.53
CA ASP A 195 -9.33 6.48 -8.40
C ASP A 195 -10.60 6.91 -7.67
N ARG A 196 -11.14 8.07 -8.04
CA ARG A 196 -12.41 8.61 -7.51
C ARG A 196 -13.62 7.79 -7.93
N LYS A 197 -13.48 6.89 -8.89
CA LYS A 197 -14.55 6.06 -9.44
C LYS A 197 -14.26 4.59 -9.21
N VAL A 198 -15.27 3.88 -8.70
CA VAL A 198 -15.23 2.42 -8.50
C VAL A 198 -16.57 1.81 -8.87
N HIS A 199 -16.60 0.54 -9.21
CA HIS A 199 -17.83 -0.24 -9.29
C HIS A 199 -17.95 -1.11 -8.03
N ALA A 200 -18.87 -0.77 -7.14
CA ALA A 200 -19.11 -1.50 -5.91
C ALA A 200 -20.28 -2.47 -6.06
N LYS A 201 -20.02 -3.77 -5.86
CA LYS A 201 -21.04 -4.84 -5.89
C LYS A 201 -21.25 -5.37 -4.47
N ILE A 202 -22.40 -5.03 -3.88
CA ILE A 202 -22.76 -5.52 -2.54
C ILE A 202 -23.05 -7.03 -2.62
N LYS A 203 -22.44 -7.78 -1.71
CA LYS A 203 -22.66 -9.21 -1.48
C LYS A 203 -23.30 -9.34 -0.11
N ASN A 204 -24.63 -9.48 -0.09
CA ASN A 204 -25.32 -9.89 1.12
C ASN A 204 -25.09 -11.38 1.33
N ILE A 205 -24.48 -11.75 2.45
CA ILE A 205 -24.54 -13.13 2.93
C ILE A 205 -25.95 -13.28 3.47
N ARG A 206 -26.81 -14.05 2.76
CA ARG A 206 -28.13 -14.45 3.28
C ARG A 206 -27.92 -15.03 4.68
N ARG A 207 -28.75 -14.56 5.63
CA ARG A 207 -28.88 -15.16 6.95
C ARG A 207 -29.25 -16.63 6.84
#